data_AF-A0A5A7P0D6-F1
#
_entry.id   AF-A0A5A7P0D6-F1
#
_cell.length_a   1.000
_cell.length_b   1.000
_cell.length_c   1.000
_cell.angle_alpha   90.00
_cell.angle_beta   90.00
_cell.angle_gamma   90.00
#
_symmetry.space_group_name_H-M   'P 1'
#
loop_
_entity.id
_entity.type
_entity.pdbx_description
1 polymer ?
#
loop_
_entity_poly.entity_id
_entity_poly.type
_entity_poly.pdbx_seq_one_letter_code
_entity_poly.pdbx_strand_id
1 'polypeptide(L)'
;MKDILERHNLHAKNLNKMDQPSLELQLVEDSNHARLSKEVAERTHQLRHMLPNNKMYNISMSRRMRGEELQGLTIEELQKLEKSLEGGLSRVIEKKGEKIMKEISHLQEKGVQLMEENKQLRLQVLV
;
A
#
# COMPACT_ATOMS: atom_id res chain seq x y z
N MET A 1 -34.18 -42.06 47.56
CA MET A 1 -34.09 -41.81 46.10
C MET A 1 -33.89 -40.32 45.78
N LYS A 2 -34.57 -39.39 46.48
CA LYS A 2 -34.37 -37.94 46.34
C LYS A 2 -32.93 -37.47 46.68
N ASP A 3 -32.35 -37.97 47.76
CA ASP A 3 -31.00 -37.58 48.22
C ASP A 3 -29.85 -38.02 47.29
N ILE A 4 -30.11 -38.98 46.40
CA ILE A 4 -29.13 -39.44 45.40
C ILE A 4 -29.16 -38.50 44.19
N LEU A 5 -30.36 -38.11 43.75
CA LEU A 5 -30.55 -37.10 42.72
C LEU A 5 -29.97 -35.74 43.13
N GLU A 6 -30.13 -35.37 44.40
CA GLU A 6 -29.61 -34.10 44.92
C GLU A 6 -28.07 -34.08 44.97
N ARG A 7 -27.45 -35.20 45.39
CA ARG A 7 -25.99 -35.38 45.34
C ARG A 7 -25.43 -35.34 43.92
N HIS A 8 -26.12 -36.00 42.97
CA HIS A 8 -25.73 -35.97 41.56
C HIS A 8 -25.80 -34.54 40.98
N ASN A 9 -26.84 -33.78 41.34
CA ASN A 9 -27.02 -32.41 40.85
C ASN A 9 -25.99 -31.43 41.45
N LEU A 10 -25.61 -31.62 42.72
CA LEU A 10 -24.51 -30.89 43.36
C LEU A 10 -23.16 -31.19 42.70
N HIS A 11 -22.87 -32.45 42.41
CA HIS A 11 -21.65 -32.83 41.69
C HIS A 11 -21.61 -32.24 40.28
N ALA A 12 -22.70 -32.34 39.50
CA ALA A 12 -22.78 -31.79 38.15
C ALA A 12 -22.54 -30.26 38.14
N LYS A 13 -23.11 -29.52 39.10
CA LYS A 13 -22.88 -28.07 39.24
C LYS A 13 -21.44 -27.72 39.64
N ASN A 14 -20.75 -28.59 40.38
CA ASN A 14 -19.36 -28.38 40.77
C ASN A 14 -18.38 -28.76 39.65
N LEU A 15 -18.66 -29.81 38.88
CA LEU A 15 -17.89 -30.21 37.69
C LEU A 15 -17.85 -29.09 36.64
N ASN A 16 -19.00 -28.47 36.36
CA ASN A 16 -19.08 -27.33 35.42
C ASN A 16 -18.25 -26.10 35.85
N LYS A 17 -17.87 -25.98 37.14
CA LYS A 17 -16.98 -24.91 37.63
C LYS A 17 -15.50 -25.28 37.57
N MET A 18 -15.18 -26.57 37.45
CA MET A 18 -13.80 -27.06 37.33
C MET A 18 -13.30 -27.01 35.88
N ASP A 19 -14.21 -27.06 34.91
CA ASP A 19 -13.90 -26.96 33.47
C ASP A 19 -13.76 -25.50 32.97
N GLN A 20 -13.96 -24.51 33.85
CA GLN A 20 -13.83 -23.10 33.50
C GLN A 20 -12.38 -22.65 33.79
N PRO A 21 -11.62 -22.21 32.77
CA PRO A 21 -10.25 -21.75 32.99
C PRO A 21 -10.25 -20.58 33.98
N SER A 22 -9.25 -20.55 34.87
CA SER A 22 -9.12 -19.45 35.83
C SER A 22 -8.92 -18.13 35.08
N LEU A 23 -9.44 -17.03 35.65
CA LEU A 23 -9.31 -15.70 35.03
C LEU A 23 -7.85 -15.32 34.76
N GLU A 24 -6.93 -15.75 35.62
CA GLU A 24 -5.49 -15.56 35.46
C GLU A 24 -4.94 -16.33 34.24
N LEU A 25 -5.37 -17.58 34.04
CA LEU A 25 -5.00 -18.38 32.88
C LEU A 25 -5.52 -17.73 31.58
N GLN A 26 -6.79 -17.29 31.60
CA GLN A 26 -7.40 -16.64 30.44
C GLN A 26 -6.70 -15.33 30.07
N LEU A 27 -6.34 -14.49 31.06
CA LEU A 27 -5.58 -13.26 30.83
C LEU A 27 -4.18 -13.54 30.25
N VAL A 28 -3.50 -14.59 30.72
CA VAL A 28 -2.21 -15.02 30.20
C VAL A 28 -2.35 -15.51 28.76
N GLU A 29 -3.35 -16.32 28.46
CA GLU A 29 -3.67 -16.81 27.11
C GLU A 29 -4.00 -15.67 26.14
N ASP A 30 -4.82 -14.71 26.55
CA ASP A 30 -5.16 -13.53 25.76
C ASP A 30 -3.92 -12.66 25.48
N SER A 31 -3.05 -12.46 26.48
CA SER A 31 -1.80 -11.72 26.30
C SER A 31 -0.84 -12.44 25.34
N ASN A 32 -0.77 -13.77 25.43
CA ASN A 32 0.04 -14.60 24.56
C ASN A 32 -0.51 -14.58 23.13
N HIS A 33 -1.82 -14.64 22.97
CA HIS A 33 -2.49 -14.54 21.69
C HIS A 33 -2.22 -13.18 21.02
N ALA A 34 -2.35 -12.08 21.77
CA ALA A 34 -2.04 -10.74 21.28
C ALA A 34 -0.57 -10.62 20.84
N ARG A 35 0.36 -11.16 21.63
CA ARG A 35 1.80 -11.17 21.30
C ARG A 35 2.09 -12.00 20.06
N LEU A 36 1.55 -13.21 19.96
CA LEU A 36 1.72 -14.09 18.80
C LEU A 36 1.11 -13.47 17.53
N SER A 37 -0.07 -12.87 17.64
CA SER A 37 -0.73 -12.16 16.53
C SER A 37 0.13 -11.00 16.02
N LYS A 38 0.73 -10.23 16.94
CA LYS A 38 1.71 -9.18 16.62
C LYS A 38 2.95 -9.74 15.91
N GLU A 39 3.55 -10.81 16.43
CA GLU A 39 4.71 -11.44 15.81
C GLU A 39 4.39 -11.99 14.41
N VAL A 40 3.22 -12.62 14.23
CA VAL A 40 2.76 -13.09 12.92
C VAL A 40 2.60 -11.93 11.94
N ALA A 41 2.05 -10.80 12.37
CA ALA A 41 1.94 -9.60 11.54
C ALA A 41 3.32 -9.07 11.12
N GLU A 42 4.28 -9.00 12.04
CA GLU A 42 5.66 -8.57 11.79
C GLU A 42 6.40 -9.53 10.84
N ARG A 43 6.32 -10.84 11.07
CA ARG A 43 6.94 -11.87 10.20
C ARG A 43 6.33 -11.87 8.80
N THR A 44 5.02 -11.70 8.70
CA THR A 44 4.30 -11.59 7.41
C THR A 44 4.72 -10.32 6.67
N HIS A 45 5.00 -9.23 7.39
CA HIS A 45 5.56 -8.02 6.81
C HIS A 45 6.97 -8.28 6.27
N GLN A 46 7.87 -8.86 7.06
CA GLN A 46 9.23 -9.23 6.67
C GLN A 46 9.29 -10.18 5.45
N LEU A 47 8.47 -11.24 5.43
CA LEU A 47 8.39 -12.16 4.29
C LEU A 47 7.96 -11.46 2.99
N ARG A 48 7.07 -10.46 3.10
CA ARG A 48 6.64 -9.63 1.97
C ARG A 48 7.80 -8.87 1.33
N HIS A 49 8.79 -8.47 2.13
CA HIS A 49 9.99 -7.76 1.67
C HIS A 49 11.01 -8.67 0.97
N MET A 50 11.04 -9.97 1.30
CA MET A 50 12.08 -10.88 0.80
C MET A 50 11.81 -11.50 -0.58
N LEU A 51 10.63 -11.29 -1.18
CA LEU A 51 10.26 -11.87 -2.49
C LEU A 51 10.07 -10.79 -3.57
N PRO A 52 11.15 -10.21 -4.11
CA PRO A 52 11.10 -9.08 -5.04
C PRO A 52 10.35 -9.33 -6.36
N ASN A 53 10.13 -10.61 -6.73
CA ASN A 53 9.43 -11.00 -7.97
C ASN A 53 7.98 -11.44 -7.75
N ASN A 54 7.45 -11.31 -6.53
CA ASN A 54 6.06 -11.67 -6.23
C ASN A 54 5.14 -10.45 -6.43
N LYS A 55 3.94 -10.67 -7.00
CA LYS A 55 2.86 -9.66 -7.08
C LYS A 55 2.64 -8.93 -5.76
N MET A 56 2.78 -9.64 -4.63
CA MET A 56 2.63 -9.07 -3.29
C MET A 56 3.71 -8.02 -2.96
N TYR A 57 4.96 -8.23 -3.39
CA TYR A 57 6.04 -7.26 -3.21
C TYR A 57 5.79 -6.00 -4.05
N ASN A 58 5.37 -6.15 -5.31
CA ASN A 58 5.05 -4.99 -6.16
C ASN A 58 3.92 -4.13 -5.60
N ILE A 59 2.88 -4.76 -5.03
CA ILE A 59 1.79 -4.05 -4.35
C ILE A 59 2.33 -3.29 -3.13
N SER A 60 3.11 -3.96 -2.27
CA SER A 60 3.67 -3.36 -1.06
C SER A 60 4.68 -2.25 -1.38
N MET A 61 5.51 -2.43 -2.40
CA MET A 61 6.44 -1.42 -2.90
C MET A 61 5.69 -0.21 -3.46
N SER A 62 4.61 -0.42 -4.21
CA SER A 62 3.77 0.67 -4.70
C SER A 62 3.12 1.47 -3.57
N ARG A 63 2.67 0.80 -2.50
CA ARG A 63 2.16 1.46 -1.28
C ARG A 63 3.25 2.31 -0.62
N ARG A 64 4.45 1.77 -0.43
CA ARG A 64 5.61 2.52 0.10
C ARG A 64 5.94 3.74 -0.73
N MET A 65 5.98 3.60 -2.05
CA MET A 65 6.23 4.72 -2.97
C MET A 65 5.18 5.84 -2.87
N ARG A 66 3.98 5.57 -2.34
CA ARG A 66 2.94 6.56 -2.03
C ARG A 66 2.99 7.09 -0.59
N GLY A 67 3.94 6.65 0.21
CA GLY A 67 4.05 6.99 1.63
C GLY A 67 3.19 6.12 2.56
N GLU A 68 2.63 5.01 2.06
CA GLU A 68 1.89 4.03 2.87
C GLU A 68 2.84 2.95 3.41
N GLU A 69 2.48 2.27 4.50
CA GLU A 69 3.24 1.13 5.06
C GLU A 69 4.72 1.42 5.40
N LEU A 70 5.08 2.67 5.73
CA LEU A 70 6.45 3.06 6.06
C LEU A 70 6.93 2.59 7.44
N GLN A 71 6.02 2.11 8.29
CA GLN A 71 6.34 1.62 9.63
C GLN A 71 7.30 0.41 9.54
N GLY A 72 8.35 0.43 10.35
CA GLY A 72 9.34 -0.64 10.41
C GLY A 72 10.46 -0.54 9.36
N LEU A 73 10.47 0.50 8.51
CA LEU A 73 11.64 0.80 7.66
C LEU A 73 12.72 1.51 8.47
N THR A 74 13.98 1.21 8.16
CA THR A 74 15.12 1.98 8.69
C THR A 74 15.26 3.31 7.97
N ILE A 75 16.06 4.22 8.54
CA ILE A 75 16.34 5.52 7.93
C ILE A 75 17.01 5.33 6.56
N GLU A 76 17.93 4.37 6.44
CA GLU A 76 18.62 4.07 5.19
C GLU A 76 17.66 3.56 4.10
N GLU A 77 16.69 2.73 4.49
CA GLU A 77 15.65 2.23 3.57
C GLU A 77 14.71 3.34 3.10
N LEU A 78 14.32 4.25 4.02
CA LEU A 78 13.53 5.43 3.69
C LEU A 78 14.28 6.35 2.73
N GLN A 79 15.56 6.64 3.00
CA GLN A 79 16.40 7.44 2.10
C GLN A 79 16.56 6.81 0.72
N LYS A 80 16.67 5.48 0.65
CA LYS A 80 16.73 4.77 -0.64
C LYS A 80 15.41 4.89 -1.40
N LEU A 81 14.28 4.80 -0.70
CA LEU A 81 12.96 4.98 -1.27
C LEU A 81 12.78 6.40 -1.82
N GLU A 82 13.17 7.43 -1.04
CA GLU A 82 13.14 8.83 -1.45
C GLU A 82 13.97 9.08 -2.72
N LYS A 83 15.22 8.62 -2.75
CA LYS A 83 16.09 8.75 -3.94
C LYS A 83 15.49 8.07 -5.18
N SER A 84 14.88 6.91 -4.99
CA SER A 84 14.24 6.18 -6.09
C SER A 84 13.01 6.93 -6.62
N LEU A 85 12.19 7.46 -5.71
CA LEU A 85 11.01 8.25 -6.03
C LEU A 85 11.38 9.55 -6.74
N GLU A 86 12.36 10.30 -6.21
CA GLU A 86 12.88 11.53 -6.80
C GLU A 86 13.41 11.28 -8.22
N GLY A 87 14.26 10.27 -8.40
CA GLY A 87 14.76 9.90 -9.73
C GLY A 87 13.63 9.49 -10.70
N GLY A 88 12.61 8.80 -10.21
CA GLY A 88 11.42 8.44 -11.00
C GLY A 88 10.60 9.64 -11.42
N LEU A 89 10.34 10.57 -10.50
CA LEU A 89 9.60 11.80 -10.74
C LEU A 89 10.34 12.71 -11.73
N SER A 90 11.65 12.88 -11.57
CA SER A 90 12.48 13.67 -12.48
C SER A 90 12.37 13.16 -13.92
N ARG A 91 12.45 11.84 -14.13
CA ARG A 91 12.26 11.22 -15.46
C ARG A 91 10.86 11.47 -16.02
N VAL A 92 9.81 11.40 -15.19
CA VAL A 92 8.44 11.67 -15.63
C VAL A 92 8.26 13.13 -16.03
N ILE A 93 8.81 14.06 -15.25
CA ILE A 93 8.76 15.50 -15.54
C ILE A 93 9.48 15.79 -16.85
N GLU A 94 10.70 15.30 -17.00
CA GLU A 94 11.49 15.45 -18.24
C GLU A 94 10.70 14.92 -19.45
N LYS A 95 10.15 13.70 -19.35
CA LYS A 95 9.42 13.09 -20.47
C LYS A 95 8.16 13.85 -20.83
N LYS A 96 7.42 14.35 -19.84
CA LYS A 96 6.25 15.20 -20.05
C LYS A 96 6.66 16.53 -20.67
N GLY A 97 7.76 17.13 -20.21
CA GLY A 97 8.33 18.36 -20.77
C GLY A 97 8.68 18.22 -22.24
N GLU A 98 9.41 17.16 -22.62
CA GLU A 98 9.73 16.84 -24.01
C GLU A 98 8.47 16.75 -24.88
N LYS A 99 7.44 16.02 -24.39
CA LYS A 99 6.19 15.83 -25.14
C LYS A 99 5.46 17.16 -25.36
N ILE A 100 5.37 17.99 -24.33
CA ILE A 100 4.73 19.31 -24.42
C ILE A 100 5.51 20.21 -25.38
N MET A 101 6.84 20.26 -25.26
CA MET A 101 7.67 21.09 -26.14
C MET A 101 7.54 20.68 -27.60
N LYS A 102 7.51 19.38 -27.88
CA LYS A 102 7.28 18.86 -29.24
C LYS A 102 5.94 19.30 -29.82
N GLU A 103 4.88 19.29 -29.01
CA GLU A 103 3.56 19.73 -29.42
C GLU A 103 3.51 21.24 -29.68
N ILE A 104 4.16 22.04 -28.82
CA ILE A 104 4.32 23.50 -29.03
C ILE A 104 5.03 23.78 -30.35
N SER A 105 6.17 23.14 -30.61
CA SER A 105 6.94 23.36 -31.84
C SER A 105 6.12 22.99 -33.08
N HIS A 106 5.39 21.87 -33.02
CA HIS A 106 4.52 21.45 -34.12
C HIS A 106 3.40 22.46 -34.41
N LEU A 107 2.76 22.99 -33.36
CA LEU A 107 1.71 24.01 -33.50
C LEU A 107 2.25 25.35 -34.02
N GLN A 108 3.45 25.75 -33.58
CA GLN A 108 4.12 26.96 -34.07
C GLN A 108 4.43 26.86 -35.57
N GLU A 109 5.00 25.74 -36.02
CA GLU A 109 5.28 25.49 -37.43
C GLU A 109 4.00 25.55 -38.29
N LYS A 110 2.94 24.89 -37.82
CA LYS A 110 1.63 24.93 -38.48
C LYS A 110 1.06 26.35 -38.52
N GLY A 111 1.26 27.15 -37.47
CA GLY A 111 0.84 28.56 -37.44
C GLY A 111 1.54 29.40 -38.52
N VAL A 112 2.85 29.19 -38.72
CA VAL A 112 3.62 29.87 -39.77
C VAL A 112 3.13 29.48 -41.17
N GLN A 113 2.92 28.18 -41.42
CA GLN A 113 2.40 27.68 -42.69
C GLN A 113 1.03 28.29 -43.02
N LEU A 114 0.11 28.29 -42.05
CA LEU A 114 -1.22 28.87 -42.22
C LEU A 114 -1.18 30.39 -42.46
N MET A 115 -0.27 31.12 -41.82
CA MET A 115 -0.09 32.55 -42.08
C MET A 115 0.35 32.82 -43.51
N GLU A 116 1.30 32.03 -44.04
CA GLU A 116 1.78 32.19 -45.41
C GLU A 116 0.69 31.81 -46.42
N GLU A 117 0.00 30.69 -46.23
CA GLU A 117 -1.14 30.31 -47.06
C GLU A 117 -2.23 31.39 -47.07
N ASN A 118 -2.57 31.94 -45.90
CA ASN A 118 -3.57 33.01 -45.81
C ASN A 118 -3.14 34.27 -46.57
N LYS A 119 -1.86 34.63 -46.50
CA LYS A 119 -1.29 35.75 -47.26
C LYS A 119 -1.41 35.52 -48.77
N GLN A 120 -1.05 34.33 -49.25
CA GLN A 120 -1.15 33.97 -50.67
C GLN A 120 -2.60 34.01 -51.16
N LEU A 121 -3.54 33.45 -50.39
CA LEU A 121 -4.96 33.49 -50.72
C LEU A 121 -5.51 34.92 -50.77
N ARG A 122 -5.10 35.79 -49.83
CA ARG A 122 -5.50 37.22 -49.86
C ARG A 122 -5.01 37.94 -51.11
N LEU A 123 -3.81 37.63 -51.59
CA LEU A 123 -3.29 38.19 -52.83
C LEU A 123 -4.10 37.71 -54.04
N GLN A 124 -4.51 36.44 -54.06
CA GLN A 124 -5.34 35.89 -55.15
C GLN A 124 -6.76 36.47 -55.19
N VAL A 125 -7.33 36.86 -54.04
CA VAL A 125 -8.68 37.45 -53.97
C VAL A 125 -8.69 38.95 -54.31
N LEU A 126 -7.53 39.61 -54.22
CA LEU A 126 -7.36 41.03 -54.55
C LEU A 126 -7.05 41.29 -56.05
N VAL A 127 -6.87 40.23 -56.84
CA VAL A 127 -6.72 40.24 -58.30
C VAL A 127 -8.05 39.88 -58.94
#